data_AF-A0AAD4IMX0-F1
#
_entry.id   AF-A0AAD4IMX0-F1
#
_cell.length_a   1.000
_cell.length_b   1.000
_cell.length_c   1.000
_cell.angle_alpha   90.00
_cell.angle_beta   90.00
_cell.angle_gamma   90.00
#
_symmetry.space_group_name_H-M   'P 1'
#
loop_
_entity.id
_entity.type
_entity.pdbx_description
1 polymer ?
#
loop_
_entity_poly.entity_id
_entity_poly.type
_entity_poly.pdbx_seq_one_letter_code
_entity_poly.pdbx_strand_id
1 'polypeptide(L)'
;MEFDLQLQGEELLRAGDGNKAVRDVNELPWKGGGEDNPDYECLRAELRKMAPPNGRAVLLFRDKCGCPVAKLEGWGPKRGRRHKKSLALTAGGDQS
;
A
#
# COMPACT_ATOMS: atom_id res chain seq x y z
N MET A 1 5.82 -18.23 15.08
CA MET A 1 6.26 -17.38 13.94
C MET A 1 6.17 -15.95 14.44
N GLU A 2 7.18 -15.12 14.18
CA GLU A 2 7.14 -13.70 14.53
C GLU A 2 6.77 -12.88 13.29
N PHE A 3 6.20 -11.71 13.51
CA PHE A 3 5.91 -10.76 12.45
C PHE A 3 6.22 -9.33 12.88
N ASP A 4 6.72 -8.54 11.93
CA ASP A 4 6.82 -7.08 12.06
C ASP A 4 5.75 -6.42 11.19
N LEU A 5 5.22 -5.29 11.65
CA LEU A 5 4.41 -4.40 10.82
C LEU A 5 5.24 -3.18 10.41
N GLN A 6 5.37 -2.96 9.11
CA GLN A 6 6.11 -1.84 8.54
C GLN A 6 5.19 -0.94 7.71
N LEU A 7 5.28 0.38 7.90
CA LEU A 7 4.61 1.37 7.07
C LEU A 7 5.62 2.01 6.12
N GLN A 8 5.40 1.83 4.82
CA GLN A 8 6.26 2.37 3.77
C GLN A 8 5.51 3.53 3.09
N GLY A 9 5.92 4.75 3.42
CA GLY A 9 5.35 5.98 2.85
C GLY A 9 5.83 6.24 1.41
N GLU A 10 5.19 7.21 0.76
CA GLU A 10 5.45 7.57 -0.64
C GLU A 10 6.93 7.88 -0.91
N GLU A 11 7.59 8.64 -0.03
CA GLU A 11 9.00 9.03 -0.19
C GLU A 11 9.94 7.83 -0.16
N LEU A 12 9.68 6.88 0.75
CA LEU A 12 10.45 5.64 0.87
C LEU A 12 10.28 4.78 -0.39
N LEU A 13 9.03 4.66 -0.88
CA LEU A 13 8.71 3.88 -2.07
C LEU A 13 9.24 4.53 -3.36
N ARG A 14 9.32 5.86 -3.43
CA ARG A 14 9.93 6.59 -4.56
C ARG A 14 11.42 6.32 -4.67
N ALA A 15 12.13 6.15 -3.54
CA ALA A 15 13.52 5.72 -3.55
C ALA A 15 13.69 4.31 -4.15
N GLY A 16 12.64 3.48 -4.12
CA GLY A 16 12.59 2.17 -4.77
C GLY A 16 13.75 1.29 -4.33
N ASP A 17 14.52 0.79 -5.31
CA ASP A 17 15.69 -0.07 -5.09
C ASP A 17 16.85 0.66 -4.40
N GLY A 18 16.88 2.00 -4.45
CA GLY A 18 17.84 2.83 -3.72
C GLY A 18 17.67 2.76 -2.20
N ASN A 19 16.56 2.19 -1.70
CA ASN A 19 16.35 1.93 -0.28
C ASN A 19 16.37 0.42 0.01
N LYS A 20 17.40 -0.03 0.74
CA LYS A 20 17.58 -1.45 1.08
C LYS A 20 16.35 -2.06 1.75
N ALA A 21 15.65 -1.33 2.64
CA ALA A 21 14.49 -1.88 3.34
C ALA A 21 13.29 -2.12 2.39
N VAL A 22 13.11 -1.27 1.37
CA VAL A 22 12.06 -1.44 0.37
C VAL A 22 12.39 -2.59 -0.58
N ARG A 23 13.65 -2.64 -1.03
CA ARG A 23 14.16 -3.71 -1.88
C ARG A 23 14.04 -5.09 -1.24
N ASP A 24 14.57 -5.25 -0.02
CA ASP A 24 14.59 -6.52 0.73
C ASP A 24 13.17 -7.07 0.88
N VAL A 25 12.21 -6.18 1.19
CA VAL A 25 10.78 -6.50 1.25
C VAL A 25 10.21 -6.89 -0.13
N ASN A 26 10.62 -6.23 -1.21
CA ASN A 26 10.13 -6.54 -2.56
C ASN A 26 10.59 -7.91 -3.07
N GLU A 27 11.78 -8.36 -2.65
CA GLU A 27 12.36 -9.65 -3.03
C GLU A 27 11.74 -10.84 -2.29
N LEU A 28 11.00 -10.59 -1.18
CA LEU A 28 10.38 -11.66 -0.41
C LEU A 28 9.14 -12.26 -1.09
N PRO A 29 8.93 -13.58 -0.95
CA PRO A 29 7.76 -14.24 -1.50
C PRO A 29 6.49 -13.79 -0.77
N TRP A 30 5.38 -13.86 -1.48
CA TRP A 30 4.06 -13.59 -0.91
C TRP A 30 3.66 -14.67 0.10
N LYS A 31 3.22 -14.27 1.29
CA LYS A 31 2.66 -15.16 2.31
C LYS A 31 1.19 -15.46 1.99
N GLY A 32 0.87 -16.74 1.81
CA GLY A 32 -0.52 -17.22 1.70
C GLY A 32 -0.88 -17.97 0.43
N GLY A 33 0.08 -18.19 -0.48
CA GLY A 33 -0.16 -18.86 -1.76
C GLY A 33 -0.66 -17.89 -2.83
N GLY A 34 -1.50 -18.38 -3.74
CA GLY A 34 -2.16 -17.55 -4.75
C GLY A 34 -3.05 -16.48 -4.12
N GLU A 35 -3.42 -15.46 -4.89
CA GLU A 35 -4.15 -14.29 -4.40
C GLU A 35 -5.54 -14.59 -3.79
N ASP A 36 -6.05 -15.82 -3.92
CA ASP A 36 -7.40 -16.25 -3.58
C ASP A 36 -7.50 -17.01 -2.25
N ASN A 37 -6.66 -16.70 -1.26
CA ASN A 37 -6.81 -17.30 0.07
C ASN A 37 -7.66 -16.38 0.97
N PRO A 38 -8.91 -16.80 1.32
CA PRO A 38 -9.87 -15.93 2.01
C PRO A 38 -9.40 -15.49 3.40
N ASP A 39 -8.58 -16.29 4.09
CA ASP A 39 -8.03 -15.93 5.40
C ASP A 39 -7.08 -14.73 5.29
N TYR A 40 -6.37 -14.60 4.17
CA TYR A 40 -5.45 -13.48 3.93
C TYR A 40 -6.15 -12.25 3.34
N GLU A 41 -7.33 -12.39 2.75
CA GLU A 41 -8.10 -11.25 2.23
C GLU A 41 -8.54 -10.30 3.35
N CYS A 42 -8.99 -10.84 4.49
CA CYS A 42 -9.30 -10.03 5.67
C CYS A 42 -8.05 -9.26 6.16
N LEU A 43 -6.91 -9.93 6.23
CA LEU A 43 -5.66 -9.31 6.67
C LEU A 43 -5.15 -8.25 5.68
N ARG A 44 -5.28 -8.47 4.37
CA ARG A 44 -5.00 -7.45 3.35
C ARG A 44 -5.91 -6.23 3.52
N ALA A 45 -7.20 -6.44 3.83
CA ALA A 45 -8.13 -5.34 4.08
C ALA A 45 -7.69 -4.51 5.30
N GLU A 46 -7.26 -5.15 6.39
CA GLU A 46 -6.73 -4.44 7.55
C GLU A 46 -5.42 -3.68 7.22
N LEU A 47 -4.51 -4.28 6.46
CA LEU A 47 -3.29 -3.61 6.00
C LEU A 47 -3.61 -2.37 5.14
N ARG A 48 -4.59 -2.45 4.23
CA ARG A 48 -5.03 -1.31 3.41
C ARG A 48 -5.59 -0.15 4.26
N LYS A 49 -6.24 -0.46 5.38
CA LYS A 49 -6.74 0.56 6.33
C LYS A 49 -5.61 1.25 7.09
N MET A 50 -4.53 0.53 7.41
CA MET A 50 -3.37 1.08 8.12
C MET A 50 -2.37 1.78 7.19
N ALA A 51 -2.38 1.45 5.90
CA ALA A 51 -1.42 1.97 4.95
C ALA A 51 -1.53 3.50 4.78
N PRO A 52 -0.40 4.23 4.77
CA PRO A 52 -0.42 5.66 4.52
C PRO A 52 -0.87 5.96 3.07
N PRO A 53 -1.39 7.17 2.79
CA PRO A 53 -1.78 7.56 1.43
C PRO A 53 -0.59 7.46 0.48
N ASN A 54 -0.82 6.90 -0.71
CA ASN A 54 0.22 6.58 -1.72
C ASN A 54 1.37 5.68 -1.19
N GLY A 55 1.18 5.04 -0.05
CA GLY A 55 2.12 4.09 0.53
C GLY A 55 1.53 2.70 0.67
N ARG A 56 2.21 1.86 1.45
CA ARG A 56 1.74 0.51 1.80
C ARG A 56 2.04 0.15 3.25
N ALA A 57 1.21 -0.71 3.83
CA ALA A 57 1.53 -1.44 5.04
C ALA A 57 1.97 -2.84 4.67
N VAL A 58 3.05 -3.33 5.28
CA VAL A 58 3.63 -4.63 5.03
C VAL A 58 3.72 -5.40 6.33
N LEU A 59 3.14 -6.59 6.35
CA LEU A 59 3.38 -7.59 7.39
C LEU A 59 4.54 -8.48 6.95
N LEU A 60 5.66 -8.39 7.68
CA LEU A 60 6.88 -9.12 7.40
C LEU A 60 6.95 -10.35 8.30
N PHE A 61 6.94 -11.54 7.73
CA PHE A 61 7.02 -12.78 8.49
C PHE A 61 8.47 -13.21 8.66
N ARG A 62 8.85 -13.50 9.90
CA ARG A 62 10.20 -13.96 10.24
C ARG A 62 10.20 -15.39 10.75
N ASP A 63 11.25 -16.11 10.39
CA ASP A 63 11.59 -17.38 11.00
C ASP A 63 12.17 -17.18 12.42
N LYS A 64 12.36 -18.26 13.17
CA LYS A 64 12.98 -18.27 14.50
C LYS A 64 14.38 -17.69 14.53
N CYS A 65 15.14 -17.78 13.43
CA CYS A 65 16.44 -17.12 13.30
C CYS A 65 16.35 -15.60 13.08
N GLY A 66 15.14 -15.04 12.93
CA GLY A 66 14.91 -13.63 12.65
C GLY A 66 15.00 -13.25 11.16
N CYS A 67 15.36 -14.20 10.28
CA CYS A 67 15.38 -13.95 8.83
C CYS A 67 13.96 -13.71 8.30
N PRO A 68 13.75 -12.68 7.47
CA PRO A 68 12.47 -12.52 6.78
C PRO A 68 12.28 -13.64 5.76
N VAL A 69 11.11 -14.26 5.76
CA VAL A 69 10.81 -15.42 4.91
C VAL A 69 9.65 -15.20 3.94
N ALA A 70 8.77 -14.25 4.24
CA ALA A 70 7.64 -13.90 3.38
C ALA A 70 7.04 -12.56 3.79
N LYS A 71 6.20 -11.99 2.92
CA LYS A 71 5.47 -10.75 3.18
C LYS A 71 4.00 -10.83 2.80
N LEU A 72 3.19 -9.95 3.39
CA LEU A 72 1.85 -9.63 2.94
C LEU A 72 1.69 -8.11 2.92
N GLU A 73 1.22 -7.55 1.80
CA GLU A 73 1.11 -6.09 1.64
C GLU A 73 -0.32 -5.61 1.36
N GLY A 74 -0.65 -4.45 1.93
CA GLY A 74 -1.87 -3.69 1.65
C GLY A 74 -1.51 -2.29 1.19
N TRP A 75 -1.95 -1.91 0.00
CA TRP A 75 -1.72 -0.58 -0.56
C TRP A 75 -2.73 0.42 -0.03
N GLY A 76 -2.24 1.58 0.41
CA GLY A 76 -3.06 2.68 0.86
C GLY A 76 -3.82 3.33 -0.29
N PRO A 77 -4.79 4.19 0.04
CA PRO A 77 -5.55 4.90 -0.98
C PRO A 77 -4.61 5.75 -1.84
N LYS A 78 -4.75 5.64 -3.17
CA LYS A 78 -4.10 6.57 -4.09
C LYS A 78 -4.72 7.95 -3.91
N ARG A 79 -3.94 8.92 -3.43
CA ARG A 79 -4.34 10.32 -3.45
C ARG A 79 -4.36 10.75 -4.92
N GLY A 80 -5.55 10.78 -5.50
CA GLY A 80 -5.75 11.34 -6.83
C GLY A 80 -5.15 12.75 -6.86
N ARG A 81 -4.44 13.08 -7.94
CA ARG A 81 -4.09 14.47 -8.24
C ARG A 81 -5.40 15.24 -8.18
N ARG A 82 -5.56 16.20 -7.24
CA ARG A 82 -6.71 17.11 -7.25
C ARG A 82 -6.73 17.75 -8.63
N HIS A 83 -7.59 17.27 -9.53
CA HIS A 83 -8.01 18.11 -10.64
C HIS A 83 -8.72 19.29 -9.96
N LYS A 84 -8.07 20.45 -9.98
CA LYS A 84 -8.73 21.70 -9.67
C LYS A 84 -9.86 21.79 -10.70
N LYS A 85 -11.09 21.45 -10.29
CA LYS A 85 -12.27 21.76 -11.09
C LYS A 85 -12.27 23.29 -11.18
N SER A 86 -11.79 23.81 -12.32
CA SER A 86 -11.99 25.20 -12.67
C SER A 86 -13.50 25.39 -12.66
N LEU A 87 -13.98 26.30 -11.82
CA LEU A 87 -15.35 26.80 -11.86
C LEU A 87 -15.49 27.52 -13.21
N ALA A 88 -15.85 26.77 -14.26
CA ALA A 88 -16.28 27.34 -15.50
C ALA A 88 -17.72 27.84 -15.28
N LEU A 89 -17.81 29.15 -15.07
CA LEU A 89 -19.02 29.95 -15.21
C LEU A 89 -19.77 29.50 -16.47
N THR A 90 -20.99 28.98 -16.33
CA THR A 90 -21.96 29.00 -17.41
C THR A 90 -22.93 30.12 -17.12
N ALA A 91 -22.67 31.26 -17.77
CA ALA A 91 -23.67 32.29 -17.98
C ALA A 91 -24.73 31.70 -18.93
N GLY A 92 -26.00 31.87 -18.58
CA GLY A 92 -27.14 31.48 -19.41
C GLY A 92 -28.43 32.04 -18.81
N GLY A 93 -28.70 33.33 -19.05
CA GLY A 93 -30.09 33.81 -19.20
C GLY A 93 -30.71 33.14 -20.43
N ASP A 94 -32.02 33.00 -20.56
CA ASP A 94 -33.04 34.04 -20.45
C ASP A 94 -34.43 33.37 -20.33
N GLN A 95 -35.35 34.02 -19.61
CA GLN A 95 -36.72 33.58 -19.40
C GLN A 95 -37.67 34.36 -20.32
N SER A 96 -38.54 33.61 -21.00
CA SER A 96 -39.80 34.00 -21.70
C SER A 96 -39.71 34.88 -22.95
#